data_AF-A0A348VTX1-F1
#
_entry.id   AF-A0A348VTX1-F1
#
_cell.length_a   1.000
_cell.length_b   1.000
_cell.length_c   1.000
_cell.angle_alpha   90.00
_cell.angle_beta   90.00
_cell.angle_gamma   90.00
#
_symmetry.space_group_name_H-M   'P 1'
#
loop_
_entity.id
_entity.type
_entity.pdbx_description
1 polymer ?
#
loop_
_entity_poly.entity_id
_entity_poly.type
_entity_poly.pdbx_seq_one_letter_code
_entity_poly.pdbx_strand_id
1 'polypeptide(L)'
;MIFRTAARAFGLRGAYGLLYFVCLYYLAFDRAAYATTMAYVTRRFRDHGPLRRVWDVYQVLISQGRILIDRFALISGGASFQVDLAGGEALKKHLQDSDKGLILLTAHVGSWQVAMSSLERFDRTVHLLMRPEDNAAVRATLNIDQD
;
A
#
# COMPACT_ATOMS: atom_id res chain seq x y z
N MET A 1 7.29 -3.17 17.53
CA MET A 1 8.17 -4.25 18.09
C MET A 1 7.63 -5.64 17.83
N ILE A 2 6.38 -5.96 18.19
CA ILE A 2 5.78 -7.31 18.05
C ILE A 2 5.86 -7.86 16.60
N PHE A 3 5.51 -7.04 15.61
CA PHE A 3 5.58 -7.42 14.19
C PHE A 3 6.99 -7.75 13.70
N ARG A 4 8.00 -7.01 14.17
CA ARG A 4 9.41 -7.23 13.82
C ARG A 4 9.93 -8.54 14.41
N THR A 5 9.51 -8.87 15.63
CA THR A 5 9.87 -10.13 16.30
C THR A 5 9.21 -11.32 15.61
N ALA A 6 7.92 -11.22 15.27
CA ALA A 6 7.20 -12.25 14.53
C ALA A 6 7.77 -12.46 13.12
N ALA A 7 8.08 -11.38 12.40
CA ALA A 7 8.70 -11.46 11.08
C ALA A 7 10.12 -12.05 11.12
N ARG A 8 10.90 -11.80 12.18
CA ARG A 8 12.21 -12.45 12.39
C ARG A 8 12.10 -13.93 12.76
N ALA A 9 11.07 -14.34 13.49
CA ALA A 9 10.92 -15.70 13.98
C ALA A 9 10.25 -16.65 12.95
N PHE A 10 9.24 -16.17 12.21
CA PHE A 10 8.43 -16.98 11.29
C PHE A 10 8.44 -16.49 9.83
N GLY A 11 9.25 -15.47 9.52
CA GLY A 11 9.30 -14.86 8.20
C GLY A 11 8.03 -14.09 7.82
N LEU A 12 7.92 -13.74 6.54
CA LEU A 12 6.80 -12.96 5.98
C LEU A 12 5.45 -13.70 6.09
N ARG A 13 5.47 -15.04 6.01
CA ARG A 13 4.27 -15.88 6.11
C ARG A 13 3.67 -15.87 7.52
N GLY A 14 4.50 -15.90 8.56
CA GLY A 14 4.04 -15.78 9.95
C GLY A 14 3.49 -14.38 10.26
N ALA A 15 4.09 -13.34 9.68
CA ALA A 15 3.60 -11.97 9.77
C ALA A 15 2.17 -11.83 9.17
N TYR A 16 1.90 -12.46 8.02
CA TYR A 16 0.54 -12.50 7.48
C TYR A 16 -0.41 -13.35 8.33
N GLY A 17 0.04 -14.47 8.89
CA GLY A 17 -0.78 -15.28 9.81
C GLY A 17 -1.23 -14.47 11.03
N LEU A 18 -0.29 -13.78 11.68
CA LEU A 18 -0.57 -12.90 12.81
C LEU A 18 -1.51 -11.75 12.44
N LEU A 19 -1.39 -11.22 11.21
CA LEU A 19 -2.25 -10.15 10.72
C LEU A 19 -3.74 -10.52 10.80
N TYR A 20 -4.12 -11.74 10.39
CA TYR A 20 -5.52 -12.16 10.45
C TYR A 20 -6.10 -12.11 11.86
N PHE A 21 -5.31 -12.55 12.86
CA PHE A 21 -5.69 -12.51 14.27
C PHE A 21 -5.78 -11.08 14.80
N VAL A 22 -4.79 -10.24 14.47
CA VAL A 22 -4.79 -8.84 14.88
C VAL A 22 -5.97 -8.09 14.27
N CYS A 23 -6.24 -8.25 12.97
CA CYS A 23 -7.39 -7.62 12.31
C CYS A 23 -8.72 -8.08 12.92
N LEU A 24 -8.83 -9.34 13.34
CA LEU A 24 -10.04 -9.84 14.01
C LEU A 24 -10.23 -9.18 15.38
N TYR A 25 -9.13 -9.02 16.13
CA TYR A 25 -9.14 -8.29 17.39
C TYR A 25 -9.55 -6.82 17.16
N TYR A 26 -8.98 -6.14 16.18
CA TYR A 26 -9.36 -4.75 15.86
C TYR A 26 -10.82 -4.66 15.43
N LEU A 27 -11.33 -5.61 14.65
CA LEU A 27 -12.74 -5.65 14.26
C LEU A 27 -13.68 -5.74 15.47
N ALA A 28 -13.31 -6.51 16.51
CA ALA A 28 -14.13 -6.71 17.69
C ALA A 28 -13.98 -5.60 18.76
N PHE A 29 -12.77 -5.08 18.94
CA PHE A 29 -12.43 -4.19 20.06
C PHE A 29 -12.25 -2.72 19.64
N ASP A 30 -11.83 -2.42 18.40
CA ASP A 30 -11.64 -1.05 17.91
C ASP A 30 -12.89 -0.53 17.20
N ARG A 31 -13.78 0.06 17.99
CA ARG A 31 -15.04 0.63 17.49
C ARG A 31 -14.82 1.84 16.57
N ALA A 32 -13.73 2.57 16.72
CA ALA A 32 -13.46 3.76 15.91
C ALA A 32 -13.02 3.37 14.49
N ALA A 33 -12.07 2.42 14.39
CA ALA A 33 -11.64 1.86 13.11
C ALA A 33 -12.79 1.15 12.38
N TYR A 34 -13.61 0.41 13.13
CA TYR A 34 -14.80 -0.24 12.58
C TYR A 34 -15.82 0.77 12.05
N ALA A 35 -16.18 1.80 12.82
CA ALA A 35 -17.21 2.77 12.43
C ALA A 35 -16.82 3.56 11.18
N THR A 36 -15.57 4.02 11.10
CA THR A 36 -15.06 4.77 9.94
C THR A 36 -15.02 3.92 8.67
N THR A 37 -14.53 2.69 8.78
CA THR A 37 -14.48 1.74 7.65
C THR A 37 -15.89 1.30 7.23
N MET A 38 -16.79 1.07 8.18
CA MET A 38 -18.18 0.71 7.91
C MET A 38 -18.92 1.84 7.18
N ALA A 39 -18.70 3.10 7.54
CA ALA A 39 -19.26 4.24 6.84
C ALA A 39 -18.81 4.30 5.37
N TYR A 40 -17.52 4.02 5.11
CA TYR A 40 -16.97 3.92 3.76
C TYR A 40 -17.60 2.76 2.96
N VAL A 41 -17.58 1.54 3.52
CA VAL A 41 -18.12 0.33 2.87
C VAL A 41 -19.60 0.50 2.55
N THR A 42 -20.39 1.04 3.49
CA THR A 42 -21.83 1.25 3.30
C THR A 42 -22.12 2.24 2.16
N ARG A 43 -21.28 3.27 2.00
CA ARG A 43 -21.42 4.24 0.91
C ARG A 43 -20.96 3.67 -0.44
N ARG A 44 -19.88 2.87 -0.44
CA ARG A 44 -19.27 2.31 -1.66
C ARG A 44 -20.01 1.09 -2.21
N PHE A 45 -20.59 0.27 -1.33
CA PHE A 45 -21.25 -1.00 -1.63
C PHE A 45 -22.65 -1.04 -1.01
N ARG A 46 -23.58 -0.26 -1.58
CA ARG A 46 -24.94 -0.11 -1.05
C ARG A 46 -25.73 -1.42 -1.08
N ASP A 47 -25.48 -2.27 -2.07
CA ASP A 47 -26.20 -3.52 -2.33
C ASP A 47 -25.78 -4.67 -1.40
N HIS A 48 -24.73 -4.50 -0.61
CA HIS A 48 -24.27 -5.54 0.31
C HIS A 48 -25.13 -5.56 1.57
N GLY A 49 -25.58 -6.76 1.97
CA GLY A 49 -26.29 -6.99 3.23
C GLY A 49 -25.41 -6.80 4.48
N PRO A 50 -26.00 -6.75 5.69
CA PRO A 50 -25.28 -6.39 6.92
C PRO A 50 -24.10 -7.31 7.23
N LEU A 51 -24.26 -8.63 7.08
CA LEU A 51 -23.17 -9.59 7.29
C LEU A 51 -22.04 -9.43 6.27
N ARG A 52 -22.39 -9.14 5.01
CA ARG A 52 -21.41 -8.92 3.95
C ARG A 52 -20.62 -7.64 4.19
N ARG A 53 -21.26 -6.57 4.69
CA ARG A 53 -20.56 -5.33 5.05
C ARG A 53 -19.54 -5.52 6.19
N VAL A 54 -19.87 -6.33 7.21
CA VAL A 54 -18.90 -6.67 8.26
C VAL A 54 -17.70 -7.41 7.68
N TRP A 55 -17.95 -8.35 6.76
CA TRP A 55 -16.87 -9.04 6.05
C TRP A 55 -16.02 -8.08 5.20
N ASP A 56 -16.64 -7.15 4.48
CA ASP A 56 -15.92 -6.15 3.68
C ASP A 56 -15.04 -5.25 4.57
N VAL A 57 -15.53 -4.84 5.74
CA VAL A 57 -14.74 -4.09 6.73
C VAL A 57 -13.52 -4.91 7.16
N TYR A 58 -13.70 -6.19 7.46
CA TYR A 58 -12.60 -7.09 7.82
C TYR A 58 -11.57 -7.21 6.68
N GLN A 59 -12.02 -7.35 5.44
CA GLN A 59 -11.15 -7.39 4.26
C GLN A 59 -10.36 -6.09 4.07
N VAL A 60 -10.98 -4.93 4.29
CA VAL A 60 -10.29 -3.63 4.24
C VAL A 60 -9.20 -3.55 5.32
N LEU A 61 -9.50 -3.96 6.55
CA LEU A 61 -8.52 -3.98 7.65
C LEU A 61 -7.33 -4.89 7.33
N ILE A 62 -7.58 -6.09 6.80
CA ILE A 62 -6.52 -7.00 6.36
C ILE A 62 -5.70 -6.38 5.23
N SER A 63 -6.34 -5.79 4.22
CA SER A 63 -5.65 -5.15 3.10
C SER A 63 -4.71 -4.04 3.59
N GLN A 64 -5.18 -3.18 4.49
CA GLN A 64 -4.36 -2.10 5.06
C GLN A 64 -3.16 -2.63 5.85
N GLY A 65 -3.37 -3.64 6.69
CA GLY A 65 -2.27 -4.24 7.45
C GLY A 65 -1.29 -5.02 6.57
N ARG A 66 -1.77 -5.66 5.49
CA ARG A 66 -0.91 -6.33 4.51
C ARG A 66 0.03 -5.33 3.83
N ILE A 67 -0.49 -4.18 3.40
CA ILE A 67 0.32 -3.10 2.81
C ILE A 67 1.41 -2.63 3.78
N LEU A 68 1.12 -2.55 5.08
CA LEU A 68 2.11 -2.14 6.09
C LEU A 68 3.23 -3.19 6.24
N ILE A 69 2.89 -4.47 6.22
CA ILE A 69 3.86 -5.58 6.25
C ILE A 69 4.72 -5.56 5.00
N ASP A 70 4.10 -5.39 3.82
CA ASP A 70 4.79 -5.37 2.53
C ASP A 70 5.79 -4.22 2.48
N ARG A 71 5.36 -3.03 2.92
CA ARG A 71 6.24 -1.86 3.05
C ARG A 71 7.43 -2.14 3.98
N PHE A 72 7.19 -2.76 5.14
CA PHE A 72 8.27 -3.10 6.07
C PHE A 72 9.25 -4.10 5.48
N ALA A 73 8.75 -5.11 4.76
CA ALA A 73 9.57 -6.13 4.11
C ALA A 73 10.42 -5.54 2.97
N LEU A 74 9.85 -4.63 2.19
CA LEU A 74 10.55 -3.92 1.11
C LEU A 74 11.70 -3.07 1.67
N ILE A 75 11.44 -2.25 2.70
CA ILE A 75 12.46 -1.39 3.33
C ILE A 75 13.56 -2.23 4.01
N SER A 76 13.21 -3.37 4.58
CA SER A 76 14.17 -4.26 5.26
C SER A 76 15.01 -5.11 4.30
N GLY A 77 14.77 -5.02 2.98
CA GLY A 77 15.45 -5.85 1.97
C GLY A 77 15.10 -7.34 2.06
N GLY A 78 14.07 -7.71 2.82
CA GLY A 78 13.75 -9.09 3.18
C GLY A 78 12.83 -9.80 2.19
N ALA A 79 12.33 -9.11 1.17
CA ALA A 79 11.46 -9.69 0.14
C ALA A 79 11.64 -8.98 -1.21
N SER A 80 11.83 -9.77 -2.27
CA SER A 80 11.67 -9.32 -3.65
C SER A 80 10.21 -9.48 -4.06
N PHE A 81 9.52 -8.37 -4.27
CA PHE A 81 8.16 -8.40 -4.79
C PHE A 81 8.23 -8.49 -6.32
N GLN A 82 7.68 -9.58 -6.89
CA GLN A 82 7.41 -9.63 -8.32
C GLN A 82 6.16 -8.80 -8.59
N VAL A 83 6.38 -7.59 -9.10
CA VAL A 83 5.31 -6.72 -9.58
C VAL A 83 5.15 -6.96 -11.07
N ASP A 84 3.95 -7.38 -11.43
CA ASP A 84 3.50 -7.43 -12.81
C ASP A 84 2.58 -6.23 -13.06
N LEU A 85 2.93 -5.44 -14.06
CA LEU A 85 2.14 -4.29 -14.50
C LEU A 85 1.29 -4.79 -15.65
N ALA A 86 -0.01 -4.98 -15.42
CA ALA A 86 -0.94 -5.31 -16.48
C ALA A 86 -0.87 -4.25 -17.59
N GLY A 87 -0.39 -4.65 -18.78
CA GLY A 87 -0.15 -3.73 -19.91
C GLY A 87 1.19 -2.97 -19.88
N GLY A 88 2.09 -3.30 -18.95
CA GLY A 88 3.42 -2.67 -18.82
C GLY A 88 4.33 -2.88 -20.03
N GLU A 89 4.24 -4.03 -20.69
CA GLU A 89 4.92 -4.33 -21.96
C GLU A 89 4.47 -3.37 -23.08
N ALA A 90 3.15 -3.19 -23.24
CA ALA A 90 2.59 -2.27 -24.24
C ALA A 90 2.97 -0.83 -23.94
N LEU A 91 2.99 -0.45 -22.65
CA LEU A 91 3.41 0.87 -22.20
C LEU A 91 4.91 1.11 -22.46
N LYS A 92 5.77 0.13 -22.16
CA LYS A 92 7.21 0.19 -22.43
C LYS A 92 7.48 0.36 -23.91
N LYS A 93 6.78 -0.41 -24.75
CA LYS A 93 6.88 -0.27 -26.21
C LYS A 93 6.47 1.12 -26.68
N HIS A 94 5.36 1.66 -26.16
CA HIS A 94 4.91 3.01 -26.49
C HIS A 94 5.90 4.11 -26.08
N LEU A 95 6.60 3.91 -24.96
CA LEU A 95 7.64 4.82 -24.45
C LEU A 95 8.98 4.69 -25.19
N GLN A 96 9.23 3.58 -25.88
CA GLN A 96 10.40 3.37 -26.74
C GLN A 96 10.16 3.94 -28.14
N ASP A 97 8.95 3.79 -28.66
CA ASP A 97 8.58 4.18 -30.03
C ASP A 97 8.16 5.66 -30.14
N SER A 98 8.07 6.40 -29.02
CA SER A 98 7.61 7.80 -28.99
C SER A 98 8.40 8.65 -28.01
N ASP A 99 8.70 9.91 -28.39
CA ASP A 99 9.23 10.95 -27.50
C ASP A 99 8.16 11.55 -26.55
N LYS A 100 6.95 10.99 -26.54
CA LYS A 100 5.87 11.45 -25.68
C LYS A 100 6.06 10.92 -24.25
N GLY A 101 5.91 11.82 -23.28
CA GLY A 101 5.87 11.46 -21.86
C GLY A 101 4.57 10.75 -21.47
N LEU A 102 4.59 10.08 -20.31
CA LEU A 102 3.44 9.39 -19.72
C LEU A 102 3.05 10.04 -18.40
N ILE A 103 1.74 10.21 -18.18
CA ILE A 103 1.19 10.58 -16.88
C ILE A 103 0.59 9.34 -16.23
N LEU A 104 1.15 8.95 -15.09
CA LEU A 104 0.65 7.84 -14.27
C LEU A 104 -0.25 8.38 -13.16
N LEU A 105 -1.56 8.15 -13.30
CA LEU A 105 -2.53 8.47 -12.26
C LEU A 105 -2.62 7.31 -11.28
N THR A 106 -2.09 7.51 -10.08
CA THR A 106 -2.18 6.52 -9.00
C THR A 106 -3.37 6.82 -8.09
N ALA A 107 -4.06 5.77 -7.65
CA ALA A 107 -5.07 5.87 -6.59
C ALA A 107 -4.43 5.47 -5.25
N HIS A 108 -4.91 6.02 -4.13
CA HIS A 108 -4.46 5.65 -2.79
C HIS A 108 -5.02 4.28 -2.36
N VAL A 109 -4.77 3.28 -3.19
CA VAL A 109 -5.28 1.92 -3.06
C VAL A 109 -4.11 0.97 -3.26
N GLY A 110 -3.89 0.07 -2.30
CA GLY A 110 -2.81 -0.89 -2.36
C GLY A 110 -1.44 -0.33 -1.99
N SER A 111 -0.40 -1.06 -2.36
CA SER A 111 0.99 -0.73 -2.04
C SER A 111 1.61 0.15 -3.12
N TRP A 112 1.33 1.45 -3.07
CA TRP A 112 1.88 2.42 -4.03
C TRP A 112 3.41 2.45 -4.02
N GLN A 113 4.06 2.16 -2.88
CA GLN A 113 5.52 2.07 -2.78
C GLN A 113 6.10 0.94 -3.63
N VAL A 114 5.41 -0.20 -3.68
CA VAL A 114 5.79 -1.35 -4.51
C VAL A 114 5.53 -1.04 -6.00
N ALA A 115 4.49 -0.26 -6.31
CA ALA A 115 4.32 0.25 -7.67
C ALA A 115 5.48 1.16 -8.07
N MET A 116 5.90 2.10 -7.20
CA MET A 116 7.01 3.03 -7.45
C MET A 116 8.34 2.33 -7.70
N SER A 117 8.67 1.29 -6.93
CA SER A 117 9.90 0.51 -7.19
C SER A 117 9.88 -0.22 -8.53
N SER A 118 8.71 -0.41 -9.14
CA SER A 118 8.59 -1.00 -10.47
C SER A 118 8.79 0.01 -11.59
N LEU A 119 8.65 1.31 -11.32
CA LEU A 119 8.87 2.35 -12.32
C LEU A 119 10.36 2.45 -12.72
N GLU A 120 11.28 2.09 -11.84
CA GLU A 120 12.73 2.04 -12.14
C GLU A 120 13.04 1.16 -13.37
N ARG A 121 12.16 0.20 -13.70
CA ARG A 121 12.33 -0.70 -14.86
C ARG A 121 12.09 -0.02 -16.22
N PHE A 122 11.52 1.18 -16.26
CA PHE A 122 11.22 1.88 -17.51
C PHE A 122 12.37 2.73 -18.04
N ASP A 123 13.51 2.82 -17.34
CA ASP A 123 14.73 3.56 -17.76
C ASP A 123 14.44 5.01 -18.21
N ARG A 124 13.50 5.67 -17.52
CA ARG A 124 13.09 7.06 -17.76
C ARG A 124 13.07 7.81 -16.44
N THR A 125 13.37 9.12 -16.49
CA THR A 125 13.24 10.00 -15.33
C THR A 125 11.79 10.08 -14.88
N VAL A 126 11.54 9.74 -13.61
CA VAL A 126 10.22 9.81 -12.99
C VAL A 126 10.11 11.11 -12.20
N HIS A 127 9.17 11.97 -12.60
CA HIS A 127 8.82 13.17 -11.84
C HIS A 127 7.61 12.88 -10.96
N LEU A 128 7.78 13.00 -9.63
CA LEU A 128 6.72 12.77 -8.65
C LEU A 128 6.18 14.11 -8.15
N LEU A 129 4.88 14.33 -8.29
CA LEU A 129 4.21 15.47 -7.67
C LEU A 129 3.83 15.12 -6.23
N MET A 130 4.47 15.75 -5.26
CA MET A 130 4.22 15.51 -3.84
C MET A 130 3.76 16.81 -3.18
N ARG A 131 2.74 16.72 -2.31
CA ARG A 131 2.38 17.85 -1.46
C ARG A 131 3.48 18.03 -0.40
N PRO A 132 3.95 19.26 -0.14
CA PRO A 132 4.92 19.51 0.91
C PRO A 132 4.44 18.95 2.26
N GLU A 133 5.37 18.37 3.03
CA GLU A 133 5.10 17.90 4.40
C GLU A 133 4.97 19.10 5.35
N ASP A 134 3.82 19.23 6.01
CA ASP A 134 3.56 20.32 6.96
C ASP A 134 4.30 20.12 8.31
N ASN A 135 4.84 18.92 8.57
CA ASN A 135 5.51 18.58 9.81
C ASN A 135 7.02 18.86 9.74
N ALA A 136 7.48 19.84 10.53
CA ALA A 136 8.87 20.27 10.59
C ALA A 136 9.86 19.14 10.94
N ALA A 137 9.46 18.16 11.77
CA ALA A 137 10.32 17.03 12.13
C ALA A 137 10.58 16.07 10.96
N VAL A 138 9.62 15.96 10.02
CA VAL A 138 9.72 15.09 8.86
C VAL A 138 10.48 15.79 7.73
N ARG A 139 10.30 17.11 7.55
CA ARG A 139 11.10 17.92 6.60
C ARG A 139 12.60 17.79 6.84
N ALA A 140 13.03 17.85 8.11
CA ALA A 140 14.44 17.73 8.48
C ALA A 140 15.06 16.36 8.11
N THR A 141 14.24 15.32 8.03
CA THR A 141 14.72 13.97 7.68
C THR A 141 14.68 13.73 6.17
N LEU A 142 13.77 14.39 5.45
CA LEU A 142 13.56 14.19 4.02
C LEU A 142 14.50 15.00 3.12
N ASN A 143 15.10 16.10 3.60
CA ASN A 143 16.06 16.94 2.85
C ASN A 143 15.62 17.28 1.40
N ILE A 144 14.31 17.42 1.16
CA ILE A 144 13.75 17.84 -0.13
C ILE A 144 13.57 19.36 -0.05
N ASP A 145 14.66 20.12 -0.13
CA ASP A 145 14.68 21.59 -0.32
C ASP A 145 16.12 22.07 -0.64
N GLN A 146 16.93 21.26 -1.35
CA GLN A 146 18.16 21.73 -1.99
C GLN A 146 18.07 21.43 -3.49
N ASP A 147 17.30 22.27 -4.19
CA ASP A 147 17.61 22.86 -5.49
C ASP A 147 16.53 23.89 -5.86
#